data_AF-A0AB36HPN7-F1
#
_entry.id   AF-A0AB36HPN7-F1
#
_cell.length_a   1.000
_cell.length_b   1.000
_cell.length_c   1.000
_cell.angle_alpha   90.00
_cell.angle_beta   90.00
_cell.angle_gamma   90.00
#
_symmetry.space_group_name_H-M   'P 1'
#
loop_
_entity.id
_entity.type
_entity.pdbx_description
1 polymer ?
#
loop_
_entity_poly.entity_id
_entity_poly.type
_entity_poly.pdbx_seq_one_letter_code
_entity_poly.pdbx_strand_id
1 'polypeptide(L)'
;MTGMVRFCPGGYADANGGLMSINGNEALFSLFSDIYGGNGRTDFALPDLRAFSPIGAGTGPGLEPVVQGTLRGSERHALSIMELPVHSHQADFTPTTTKVDVFIPGQPGKLSVNTQISATTSSGADATPSATNNTLSSATGAARLYGPGGGTNVALANLDTTVAGTPTIPPTITIIETVTGGIVSLGDTPERQTKYVPNIPPQMAIRYCVAIEGPYPPRPN
;
A
#
# COMPACT_ATOMS: atom_id res chain seq x y z
N MET A 1 14.95 -24.37 -50.89
CA MET A 1 13.88 -23.34 -51.03
C MET A 1 13.74 -22.70 -49.66
N THR A 2 13.76 -21.38 -49.47
CA THR A 2 12.99 -20.38 -50.21
C THR A 2 13.63 -19.01 -50.02
N GLY A 3 13.91 -18.31 -51.13
CA GLY A 3 14.37 -16.93 -51.13
C GLY A 3 13.27 -16.00 -50.63
N MET A 4 13.36 -15.61 -49.35
CA MET A 4 12.56 -14.50 -48.86
C MET A 4 13.15 -13.21 -49.42
N VAL A 5 12.45 -12.59 -50.37
CA VAL A 5 12.82 -11.31 -50.98
C VAL A 5 12.87 -10.26 -49.87
N ARG A 6 14.05 -9.67 -49.60
CA ARG A 6 14.27 -8.70 -48.52
C ARG A 6 13.96 -7.25 -48.91
N PHE A 7 13.38 -7.04 -50.09
CA PHE A 7 13.16 -5.75 -50.71
C PHE A 7 11.81 -5.73 -51.42
N CYS A 8 11.23 -4.53 -51.60
CA CYS A 8 10.06 -4.38 -52.45
C CYS A 8 10.43 -4.57 -53.93
N PRO A 9 9.64 -5.31 -54.72
CA PRO A 9 9.87 -5.46 -56.16
C PRO A 9 9.94 -4.10 -56.88
N GLY A 10 10.51 -4.09 -58.09
CA GLY A 10 10.52 -2.88 -58.93
C GLY A 10 9.11 -2.31 -59.11
N GLY A 11 9.00 -0.98 -59.09
CA GLY A 11 7.71 -0.27 -59.08
C GLY A 11 7.05 -0.16 -57.70
N TYR A 12 7.68 -0.67 -56.64
CA TYR A 12 7.23 -0.55 -55.26
C TYR A 12 8.34 -0.01 -54.34
N ALA A 13 7.94 0.67 -53.27
CA ALA A 13 8.83 1.15 -52.20
C ALA A 13 8.37 0.64 -50.84
N ASP A 14 9.29 0.55 -49.88
CA ASP A 14 8.97 0.16 -48.50
C ASP A 14 8.05 1.21 -47.83
N ALA A 15 7.03 0.75 -47.10
CA ALA A 15 6.19 1.60 -46.26
C ALA A 15 6.88 1.91 -44.92
N ASN A 16 7.98 2.67 -44.99
CA ASN A 16 8.87 2.96 -43.85
C ASN A 16 9.01 4.45 -43.53
N GLY A 17 8.10 5.31 -44.04
CA GLY A 17 8.18 6.76 -43.82
C GLY A 17 9.21 7.49 -44.69
N GLY A 18 9.78 6.83 -45.72
CA GLY A 18 10.77 7.45 -46.60
C GLY A 18 10.24 8.67 -47.36
N LEU A 19 11.09 9.68 -47.52
CA LEU A 19 10.80 10.87 -48.33
C LEU A 19 11.04 10.59 -49.82
N MET A 20 10.12 11.06 -50.66
CA MET A 20 10.18 11.03 -52.11
C MET A 20 10.14 12.44 -52.67
N SER A 21 10.95 12.72 -53.70
CA SER A 21 10.86 13.98 -54.42
C SER A 21 9.58 14.02 -55.24
N ILE A 22 8.89 15.15 -55.24
CA ILE A 22 7.74 15.40 -56.12
C ILE A 22 8.18 15.37 -57.59
N ASN A 23 9.40 15.85 -57.88
CA ASN A 23 9.95 15.82 -59.23
C ASN A 23 10.16 14.36 -59.67
N GLY A 24 9.47 13.94 -60.74
CA GLY A 24 9.46 12.56 -61.23
C GLY A 24 8.47 11.64 -60.51
N ASN A 25 7.73 12.12 -59.50
CA ASN A 25 6.67 11.37 -58.81
C ASN A 25 5.38 12.20 -58.67
N GLU A 26 5.11 13.09 -59.62
CA GLU A 26 3.99 14.03 -59.57
C GLU A 26 2.63 13.31 -59.50
N ALA A 27 2.51 12.19 -60.22
CA ALA A 27 1.32 11.35 -60.23
C ALA A 27 1.09 10.65 -58.87
N LEU A 28 2.16 10.25 -58.18
CA LEU A 28 2.01 9.67 -56.84
C LEU A 28 1.66 10.77 -55.81
N PHE A 29 2.30 11.93 -55.93
CA PHE A 29 2.01 13.09 -55.08
C PHE A 29 0.56 13.56 -55.22
N SER A 30 -0.04 13.53 -56.41
CA SER A 30 -1.45 13.94 -56.56
C SER A 30 -2.46 12.99 -55.88
N LEU A 31 -2.03 11.78 -55.50
CA LEU A 31 -2.82 10.82 -54.74
C LEU A 31 -2.55 10.93 -53.23
N PHE A 32 -1.27 11.09 -52.83
CA PHE A 32 -0.86 11.04 -51.43
C PHE A 32 -0.79 12.42 -50.77
N SER A 33 -0.56 13.47 -51.56
CA SER A 33 -0.18 14.80 -51.06
C SER A 33 0.96 14.66 -50.03
N ASP A 34 0.87 15.43 -48.96
CA ASP A 34 1.68 15.45 -47.75
C ASP A 34 1.02 14.70 -46.57
N ILE A 35 0.03 13.83 -46.82
CA ILE A 35 -0.76 13.13 -45.78
C ILE A 35 0.13 12.39 -44.76
N TYR A 36 1.26 11.84 -45.22
CA TYR A 36 2.19 11.07 -44.38
C TYR A 36 3.43 11.87 -43.97
N GLY A 37 3.52 13.16 -44.34
CA GLY A 37 4.64 14.04 -44.06
C GLY A 37 5.37 14.55 -45.31
N GLY A 38 6.54 15.15 -45.10
CA GLY A 38 7.25 15.95 -46.09
C GLY A 38 6.83 17.42 -46.04
N ASN A 39 7.31 18.22 -46.99
CA ASN A 39 7.04 19.65 -47.04
C ASN A 39 5.95 20.07 -48.05
N GLY A 40 5.45 19.12 -48.85
CA GLY A 40 4.37 19.33 -49.82
C GLY A 40 4.73 20.26 -50.98
N ARG A 41 6.00 20.64 -51.12
CA ARG A 41 6.50 21.57 -52.14
C ARG A 41 7.59 20.96 -53.02
N THR A 42 8.54 20.26 -52.41
CA THR A 42 9.63 19.55 -53.09
C THR A 42 9.61 18.06 -52.82
N ASP A 43 9.04 17.66 -51.69
CA ASP A 43 8.97 16.27 -51.23
C ASP A 43 7.66 15.95 -50.51
N PHE A 44 7.41 14.64 -50.41
CA PHE A 44 6.34 14.04 -49.62
C PHE A 44 6.83 12.71 -49.02
N ALA A 45 6.21 12.25 -47.95
CA ALA A 45 6.55 10.97 -47.32
C ALA A 45 5.62 9.83 -47.77
N LEU A 46 6.17 8.62 -47.77
CA LEU A 46 5.38 7.38 -47.80
C LEU A 46 4.83 7.05 -46.40
N PRO A 47 3.80 6.21 -46.29
CA PRO A 47 3.33 5.68 -45.01
C PRO A 47 4.47 5.02 -44.22
N ASP A 48 4.46 5.16 -42.90
CA ASP A 48 5.31 4.38 -42.01
C ASP A 48 4.46 3.34 -41.28
N LEU A 49 4.56 2.09 -41.71
CA LEU A 49 3.84 0.96 -41.12
C LEU A 49 4.73 0.12 -40.19
N ARG A 50 5.92 0.61 -39.83
CA ARG A 50 6.75 -0.05 -38.83
C ARG A 50 6.08 0.12 -37.47
N ALA A 51 5.87 -1.00 -36.77
CA ALA A 51 5.11 -1.07 -35.50
C ALA A 51 3.60 -0.70 -35.59
N PHE A 52 3.05 -0.54 -36.80
CA PHE A 52 1.63 -0.28 -37.01
C PHE A 52 0.98 -1.34 -37.91
N SER A 53 -0.24 -1.74 -37.57
CA SER A 53 -1.09 -2.54 -38.46
C SER A 53 -2.01 -1.62 -39.26
N PRO A 54 -2.11 -1.77 -40.59
CA PRO A 54 -3.00 -0.95 -41.39
C PRO A 54 -4.48 -1.27 -41.07
N ILE A 55 -5.30 -0.23 -41.07
CA ILE A 55 -6.76 -0.31 -40.89
C ILE A 55 -7.47 0.45 -42.02
N GLY A 56 -8.75 0.15 -42.25
CA GLY A 56 -9.55 0.87 -43.24
C GLY A 56 -9.79 2.33 -42.82
N ALA A 57 -9.58 3.27 -43.75
CA ALA A 57 -9.97 4.65 -43.59
C ALA A 57 -11.47 4.85 -43.93
N GLY A 58 -12.09 5.86 -43.33
CA GLY A 58 -13.48 6.24 -43.57
C GLY A 58 -14.40 6.04 -42.36
N THR A 59 -15.70 6.01 -42.62
CA THR A 59 -16.75 5.82 -41.61
C THR A 59 -17.52 4.53 -41.90
N GLY A 60 -18.00 3.87 -40.84
CA GLY A 60 -18.82 2.66 -40.97
C GLY A 60 -19.84 2.56 -39.83
N PRO A 61 -20.96 1.84 -40.01
CA PRO A 61 -21.97 1.68 -38.95
C PRO A 61 -21.36 1.05 -37.69
N GLY A 62 -21.46 1.75 -36.55
CA GLY A 62 -20.90 1.29 -35.28
C GLY A 62 -19.38 1.37 -35.16
N LEU A 63 -18.69 1.98 -36.13
CA LEU A 63 -17.24 2.21 -36.11
C LEU A 63 -16.94 3.69 -35.90
N GLU A 64 -15.84 3.97 -35.21
CA GLU A 64 -15.30 5.31 -35.13
C GLU A 64 -14.75 5.76 -36.51
N PRO A 65 -14.97 7.02 -36.92
CA PRO A 65 -14.35 7.58 -38.12
C PRO A 65 -12.82 7.47 -38.07
N VAL A 66 -12.21 6.96 -39.15
CA VAL A 66 -10.76 6.87 -39.31
C VAL A 66 -10.32 7.80 -40.44
N VAL A 67 -9.58 8.84 -40.11
CA VAL A 67 -9.00 9.74 -41.12
C VAL A 67 -7.70 9.14 -41.64
N GLN A 68 -7.53 9.09 -42.96
CA GLN A 68 -6.31 8.57 -43.59
C GLN A 68 -5.08 9.38 -43.13
N GLY A 69 -3.97 8.69 -42.86
CA GLY A 69 -2.73 9.30 -42.35
C GLY A 69 -2.68 9.50 -40.84
N THR A 70 -3.77 9.28 -40.11
CA THR A 70 -3.75 9.41 -38.64
C THR A 70 -3.14 8.17 -37.98
N LEU A 71 -2.12 8.40 -37.14
CA LEU A 71 -1.58 7.37 -36.27
C LEU A 71 -2.51 7.15 -35.07
N ARG A 72 -2.76 5.89 -34.74
CA ARG A 72 -3.65 5.49 -33.64
C ARG A 72 -3.03 4.34 -32.86
N GLY A 73 -3.35 4.28 -31.57
CA GLY A 73 -2.81 3.29 -30.66
C GLY A 73 -1.38 3.61 -30.21
N SER A 74 -0.82 2.72 -29.40
CA SER A 74 0.56 2.78 -28.93
C SER A 74 1.12 1.37 -28.87
N GLU A 75 2.37 1.20 -29.30
CA GLU A 75 3.13 -0.04 -29.12
C GLU A 75 3.37 -0.33 -27.62
N ARG A 76 3.43 0.72 -26.80
CA ARG A 76 3.67 0.62 -25.35
C ARG A 76 2.73 1.54 -24.58
N HIS A 77 1.87 0.95 -23.74
CA HIS A 77 1.00 1.70 -22.84
C HIS A 77 1.38 1.40 -21.39
N ALA A 78 1.53 2.46 -20.59
CA ALA A 78 1.73 2.35 -19.15
C ALA A 78 0.41 2.68 -18.47
N LEU A 79 -0.14 1.73 -17.72
CA LEU A 79 -1.42 1.93 -17.03
C LEU A 79 -1.28 2.98 -15.94
N SER A 80 -2.19 3.95 -15.96
CA SER A 80 -2.41 4.91 -14.88
C SER A 80 -3.34 4.34 -13.82
N ILE A 81 -3.35 4.96 -12.63
CA ILE A 81 -4.29 4.59 -11.55
C ILE A 81 -5.74 4.73 -12.02
N MET A 82 -6.05 5.70 -12.89
CA MET A 82 -7.39 5.90 -13.43
C MET A 82 -7.82 4.80 -14.43
N GLU A 83 -6.89 4.01 -14.94
CA GLU A 83 -7.14 2.89 -15.85
C GLU A 83 -7.21 1.54 -15.11
N LEU A 84 -7.02 1.54 -13.79
CA LEU A 84 -7.16 0.36 -12.93
C LEU A 84 -8.49 0.44 -12.16
N PRO A 85 -9.29 -0.64 -12.10
CA PRO A 85 -10.42 -0.71 -11.20
C PRO A 85 -10.01 -0.47 -9.75
N VAL A 86 -10.89 0.18 -8.98
CA VAL A 86 -10.71 0.36 -7.53
C VAL A 86 -10.59 -1.02 -6.88
N HIS A 87 -9.50 -1.23 -6.15
CA HIS A 87 -9.19 -2.50 -5.47
C HIS A 87 -8.52 -2.23 -4.12
N SER A 88 -8.51 -3.24 -3.26
CA SER A 88 -7.86 -3.21 -1.94
C SER A 88 -7.00 -4.45 -1.74
N HIS A 89 -6.03 -4.35 -0.84
CA HIS A 89 -5.17 -5.46 -0.44
C HIS A 89 -5.37 -5.73 1.05
N GLN A 90 -5.48 -7.00 1.42
CA GLN A 90 -5.47 -7.41 2.81
C GLN A 90 -4.02 -7.44 3.30
N ALA A 91 -3.72 -6.74 4.39
CA ALA A 91 -2.40 -6.79 5.01
C ALA A 91 -2.39 -7.88 6.10
N ASP A 92 -1.38 -8.76 6.04
CA ASP A 92 -1.10 -9.68 7.13
C ASP A 92 -0.27 -8.96 8.20
N PHE A 93 -0.84 -8.85 9.39
CA PHE A 93 -0.16 -8.32 10.56
C PHE A 93 0.51 -9.46 11.34
N THR A 94 1.83 -9.45 11.43
CA THR A 94 2.56 -10.33 12.36
C THR A 94 2.94 -9.52 13.59
N PRO A 95 2.28 -9.70 14.75
CA PRO A 95 2.69 -9.03 15.98
C PRO A 95 4.09 -9.48 16.37
N THR A 96 5.01 -8.54 16.60
CA THR A 96 6.25 -8.82 17.32
C THR A 96 5.97 -8.68 18.80
N THR A 97 5.86 -9.81 19.51
CA THR A 97 5.77 -9.81 20.97
C THR A 97 7.17 -9.66 21.56
N THR A 98 7.49 -8.50 22.12
CA THR A 98 8.60 -8.38 23.06
C THR A 98 8.07 -8.74 24.44
N LYS A 99 8.61 -9.79 25.04
CA LYS A 99 8.34 -10.11 26.45
C LYS A 99 8.88 -8.95 27.29
N VAL A 100 8.01 -8.34 28.09
CA VAL A 100 8.44 -7.46 29.17
C VAL A 100 8.47 -8.31 30.43
N ASP A 101 9.68 -8.67 30.85
CA ASP A 101 9.86 -9.38 32.10
C ASP A 101 9.63 -8.41 33.26
N VAL A 102 8.52 -8.58 33.98
CA VAL A 102 8.29 -7.88 35.25
C VAL A 102 8.99 -8.68 36.34
N PHE A 103 10.14 -8.19 36.78
CA PHE A 103 10.90 -8.82 37.86
C PHE A 103 10.28 -8.49 39.21
N ILE A 104 9.65 -9.49 39.83
CA ILE A 104 9.28 -9.44 41.24
C ILE A 104 10.41 -10.14 42.01
N PRO A 105 11.25 -9.41 42.77
CA PRO A 105 12.41 -10.01 43.41
C PRO A 105 11.99 -11.06 44.44
N GLY A 106 12.44 -12.30 44.26
CA GLY A 106 12.44 -13.30 45.32
C GLY A 106 13.53 -12.93 46.34
N GLN A 107 13.17 -12.20 47.39
CA GLN A 107 14.08 -11.86 48.48
C GLN A 107 14.08 -13.01 49.51
N PRO A 108 15.24 -13.54 49.94
CA PRO A 108 15.32 -14.46 51.07
C PRO A 108 14.78 -13.76 52.33
N GLY A 109 13.64 -14.22 52.83
CA GLY A 109 12.98 -13.63 53.99
C GLY A 109 11.60 -13.08 53.65
N LYS A 110 11.11 -12.16 54.50
CA LYS A 110 9.74 -11.67 54.44
C LYS A 110 9.64 -10.57 53.39
N LEU A 111 8.68 -10.68 52.46
CA LEU A 111 8.30 -9.54 51.64
C LEU A 111 7.55 -8.55 52.53
N SER A 112 8.19 -7.42 52.85
CA SER A 112 7.59 -6.42 53.71
C SER A 112 6.42 -5.72 53.01
N VAL A 113 5.21 -6.06 53.42
CA VAL A 113 4.02 -5.23 53.18
C VAL A 113 3.84 -4.37 54.43
N ASN A 114 3.98 -3.05 54.29
CA ASN A 114 3.85 -2.15 55.43
C ASN A 114 2.36 -1.91 55.73
N THR A 115 1.80 -2.61 56.71
CA THR A 115 0.43 -2.37 57.19
C THR A 115 0.46 -1.49 58.44
N GLN A 116 -0.02 -0.26 58.34
CA GLN A 116 -0.18 0.63 59.49
C GLN A 116 -1.53 0.39 60.17
N ILE A 117 -1.52 0.06 61.46
CA ILE A 117 -2.73 0.03 62.29
C ILE A 117 -2.79 1.37 63.04
N SER A 118 -3.84 2.15 62.77
CA SER A 118 -4.08 3.43 63.42
C SER A 118 -4.93 3.27 64.67
N ALA A 119 -4.58 3.97 65.75
CA ALA A 119 -5.40 4.15 66.95
C ALA A 119 -5.98 5.57 66.98
N THR A 120 -7.07 5.78 67.71
CA THR A 120 -7.69 7.11 67.86
C THR A 120 -7.36 7.71 69.22
N THR A 121 -7.24 9.05 69.30
CA THR A 121 -7.12 9.78 70.57
C THR A 121 -8.45 9.96 71.30
N SER A 122 -9.57 9.57 70.69
CA SER A 122 -10.90 9.61 71.31
C SER A 122 -11.04 8.55 72.42
N SER A 123 -11.87 8.82 73.43
CA SER A 123 -12.12 7.89 74.55
C SER A 123 -12.91 6.65 74.09
N GLY A 124 -12.57 5.48 74.64
CA GLY A 124 -13.22 4.19 74.33
C GLY A 124 -14.65 4.10 74.84
N ALA A 125 -15.54 3.58 73.98
CA ALA A 125 -16.96 3.42 74.22
C ALA A 125 -17.35 2.01 74.72
N ASP A 126 -16.64 0.95 74.35
CA ASP A 126 -17.05 -0.42 74.70
C ASP A 126 -15.88 -1.26 75.23
N ALA A 127 -16.22 -2.23 76.08
CA ALA A 127 -15.28 -3.25 76.58
C ALA A 127 -15.12 -4.44 75.59
N THR A 128 -15.99 -4.56 74.59
CA THR A 128 -15.97 -5.61 73.56
C THR A 128 -16.13 -4.98 72.17
N PRO A 129 -15.48 -5.50 71.11
CA PRO A 129 -15.53 -4.91 69.77
C PRO A 129 -16.92 -5.02 69.15
N SER A 130 -17.32 -4.01 68.39
CA SER A 130 -18.56 -3.99 67.60
C SER A 130 -18.31 -3.45 66.20
N ALA A 131 -19.30 -3.55 65.30
CA ALA A 131 -19.19 -3.04 63.93
C ALA A 131 -18.90 -1.53 63.85
N THR A 132 -19.23 -0.75 64.88
CA THR A 132 -18.96 0.69 64.97
C THR A 132 -17.78 1.04 65.86
N ASN A 133 -17.39 0.16 66.79
CA ASN A 133 -16.32 0.37 67.76
C ASN A 133 -15.22 -0.69 67.57
N ASN A 134 -14.30 -0.47 66.64
CA ASN A 134 -13.27 -1.44 66.24
C ASN A 134 -11.83 -0.86 66.24
N THR A 135 -11.60 0.27 66.91
CA THR A 135 -10.28 0.91 67.04
C THR A 135 -9.81 0.89 68.48
N LEU A 136 -8.50 0.71 68.73
CA LEU A 136 -7.90 0.74 70.06
C LEU A 136 -7.82 2.19 70.59
N SER A 137 -8.28 2.44 71.82
CA SER A 137 -8.24 3.75 72.51
C SER A 137 -7.51 3.66 73.87
N SER A 138 -6.97 4.77 74.38
CA SER A 138 -6.35 4.81 75.72
C SER A 138 -7.40 4.83 76.85
N ALA A 139 -7.11 4.22 78.01
CA ALA A 139 -8.06 4.14 79.14
C ALA A 139 -7.41 4.37 80.52
N THR A 140 -8.15 5.02 81.43
CA THR A 140 -7.93 5.01 82.88
C THR A 140 -9.24 4.65 83.59
N GLY A 141 -9.26 3.51 84.31
CA GLY A 141 -10.48 2.88 84.84
C GLY A 141 -11.02 1.78 83.91
N ALA A 142 -11.91 0.89 84.43
CA ALA A 142 -12.34 -0.38 83.80
C ALA A 142 -12.32 -0.33 82.26
N ALA A 143 -11.35 -1.02 81.65
CA ALA A 143 -10.82 -0.67 80.33
C ALA A 143 -11.85 -0.85 79.20
N ARG A 144 -12.41 0.25 78.72
CA ARG A 144 -13.17 0.33 77.47
C ARG A 144 -12.16 0.61 76.36
N LEU A 145 -11.82 -0.41 75.59
CA LEU A 145 -10.73 -0.39 74.61
C LEU A 145 -11.20 -0.06 73.19
N TYR A 146 -12.51 -0.01 72.94
CA TYR A 146 -13.08 0.14 71.59
C TYR A 146 -13.91 1.42 71.47
N GLY A 147 -13.61 2.30 70.50
CA GLY A 147 -14.33 3.57 70.27
C GLY A 147 -14.81 3.78 68.82
N PRO A 148 -15.74 4.74 68.59
CA PRO A 148 -16.34 4.96 67.28
C PRO A 148 -15.33 5.50 66.26
N GLY A 149 -15.45 5.08 65.00
CA GLY A 149 -14.57 5.56 63.93
C GLY A 149 -14.67 7.08 63.69
N GLY A 150 -13.54 7.72 63.39
CA GLY A 150 -13.42 9.18 63.18
C GLY A 150 -12.62 9.88 64.29
N GLY A 151 -11.75 10.82 63.90
CA GLY A 151 -10.83 11.52 64.80
C GLY A 151 -9.40 11.60 64.24
N THR A 152 -8.48 12.22 64.99
CA THR A 152 -7.06 12.23 64.61
C THR A 152 -6.45 10.87 64.89
N ASN A 153 -6.05 10.19 63.83
CA ASN A 153 -5.36 8.91 63.93
C ASN A 153 -3.92 9.10 64.39
N VAL A 154 -3.50 8.30 65.36
CA VAL A 154 -2.12 8.22 65.82
C VAL A 154 -1.58 6.85 65.44
N ALA A 155 -0.43 6.83 64.77
CA ALA A 155 0.30 5.61 64.50
C ALA A 155 0.80 5.01 65.81
N LEU A 156 0.48 3.75 66.06
CA LEU A 156 1.06 3.01 67.18
C LEU A 156 2.56 2.85 66.93
N ALA A 157 3.38 3.54 67.72
CA ALA A 157 4.84 3.43 67.63
C ALA A 157 5.31 2.04 68.05
N ASN A 158 6.34 1.51 67.37
CA ASN A 158 6.97 0.21 67.64
C ASN A 158 6.06 -1.01 67.44
N LEU A 159 4.97 -0.88 66.67
CA LEU A 159 4.17 -2.03 66.28
C LEU A 159 4.80 -2.72 65.06
N ASP A 160 5.63 -3.74 65.30
CA ASP A 160 6.18 -4.60 64.25
C ASP A 160 5.12 -5.58 63.73
N THR A 161 4.20 -5.12 62.87
CA THR A 161 3.28 -6.03 62.17
C THR A 161 4.03 -6.81 61.11
N THR A 162 4.44 -8.02 61.48
CA THR A 162 5.08 -8.93 60.54
C THR A 162 4.09 -9.97 60.05
N VAL A 163 3.63 -9.85 58.80
CA VAL A 163 2.89 -10.93 58.14
C VAL A 163 3.88 -12.06 57.85
N ALA A 164 3.83 -13.12 58.66
CA ALA A 164 4.64 -14.30 58.46
C ALA A 164 3.89 -15.27 57.53
N GLY A 165 4.41 -15.44 56.33
CA GLY A 165 4.10 -16.56 55.46
C GLY A 165 5.40 -16.98 54.77
N THR A 166 5.69 -18.27 54.74
CA THR A 166 6.73 -18.80 53.85
C THR A 166 6.13 -18.84 52.44
N PRO A 167 6.59 -18.02 51.47
CA PRO A 167 6.22 -18.26 50.10
C PRO A 167 6.73 -19.67 49.75
N THR A 168 5.81 -20.61 49.57
CA THR A 168 6.13 -21.84 48.88
C THR A 168 5.99 -21.53 47.40
N ILE A 169 7.06 -21.80 46.64
CA ILE A 169 7.17 -21.90 45.16
C ILE A 169 7.91 -20.69 44.50
N PRO A 170 8.82 -20.96 43.52
CA PRO A 170 9.82 -20.06 42.90
C PRO A 170 9.33 -18.70 42.38
N PRO A 171 10.26 -17.75 42.08
CA PRO A 171 9.93 -16.47 41.44
C PRO A 171 8.97 -16.69 40.28
N THR A 172 7.80 -16.09 40.36
CA THR A 172 6.80 -16.18 39.29
C THR A 172 7.02 -14.99 38.36
N ILE A 173 7.46 -15.28 37.14
CA ILE A 173 7.49 -14.31 36.05
C ILE A 173 6.08 -14.29 35.45
N THR A 174 5.33 -13.21 35.68
CA THR A 174 4.08 -12.97 34.97
C THR A 174 4.40 -12.30 33.64
N ILE A 175 4.20 -13.02 32.53
CA ILE A 175 4.38 -12.48 31.19
C ILE A 175 3.13 -11.67 30.84
N ILE A 176 3.27 -10.34 30.70
CA ILE A 176 2.20 -9.51 30.15
C ILE A 176 2.43 -9.42 28.64
N GLU A 177 1.61 -10.12 27.87
CA GLU A 177 1.60 -10.01 26.41
C GLU A 177 0.78 -8.78 25.99
N THR A 178 1.25 -7.57 26.30
CA THR A 178 0.67 -6.37 25.70
C THR A 178 1.19 -6.21 24.29
N VAL A 179 0.36 -6.53 23.29
CA VAL A 179 0.60 -6.17 21.89
C VAL A 179 0.54 -4.65 21.79
N THR A 180 1.70 -3.98 21.74
CA THR A 180 1.78 -2.53 21.51
C THR A 180 2.46 -2.26 20.19
N GLY A 181 1.64 -1.94 19.19
CA GLY A 181 2.11 -1.48 17.89
C GLY A 181 2.71 -2.56 16.99
N GLY A 182 2.92 -2.13 15.76
CA GLY A 182 3.58 -2.83 14.67
C GLY A 182 3.36 -1.99 13.42
N ILE A 183 4.33 -1.97 12.52
CA ILE A 183 4.26 -1.12 11.33
C ILE A 183 3.48 -1.91 10.28
N VAL A 184 2.24 -1.51 10.00
CA VAL A 184 1.59 -1.92 8.75
C VAL A 184 2.21 -1.08 7.65
N SER A 185 3.34 -1.57 7.14
CA SER A 185 3.88 -1.11 5.88
C SER A 185 3.00 -1.71 4.78
N LEU A 186 1.85 -1.08 4.52
CA LEU A 186 1.38 -1.05 3.13
C LEU A 186 2.37 -0.14 2.44
N GLY A 187 3.46 -0.75 1.96
CA GLY A 187 4.24 -0.11 0.93
C GLY A 187 3.22 0.21 -0.14
N ASP A 188 3.04 1.50 -0.40
CA ASP A 188 2.75 1.90 -1.73
C ASP A 188 3.82 1.19 -2.57
N THR A 189 3.44 0.08 -3.19
CA THR A 189 4.07 -0.39 -4.40
C THR A 189 3.27 0.12 -5.60
N PRO A 190 3.03 1.45 -5.80
CA PRO A 190 3.50 1.97 -7.05
C PRO A 190 5.01 1.83 -6.91
N GLU A 191 5.52 0.63 -7.19
CA GLU A 191 6.73 0.64 -7.96
C GLU A 191 6.43 1.65 -9.05
N ARG A 192 7.15 2.76 -9.03
CA ARG A 192 7.30 3.66 -10.17
C ARG A 192 7.87 2.91 -11.39
N GLN A 193 7.81 1.58 -11.41
CA GLN A 193 7.69 0.78 -12.59
C GLN A 193 6.32 1.09 -13.18
N THR A 194 6.31 2.06 -14.08
CA THR A 194 5.51 1.97 -15.31
C THR A 194 5.83 0.63 -15.99
N LYS A 195 5.35 -0.46 -15.40
CA LYS A 195 5.51 -1.79 -15.95
C LYS A 195 4.56 -1.83 -17.12
N TYR A 196 5.14 -1.66 -18.31
CA TYR A 196 4.41 -1.76 -19.56
C TYR A 196 3.66 -3.09 -19.55
N VAL A 197 2.34 -3.01 -19.63
CA VAL A 197 1.54 -4.20 -19.92
C VAL A 197 1.58 -4.34 -21.44
N PRO A 198 2.23 -5.39 -21.98
CA PRO A 198 2.24 -5.60 -23.42
C PRO A 198 0.80 -5.90 -23.85
N ASN A 199 0.19 -4.96 -24.55
CA ASN A 199 -1.14 -5.10 -25.16
C ASN A 199 -1.04 -5.61 -26.61
N ILE A 200 0.13 -6.07 -27.03
CA ILE A 200 0.39 -6.55 -28.39
C ILE A 200 -0.10 -8.00 -28.49
N PRO A 201 -1.15 -8.30 -29.29
CA PRO A 201 -1.56 -9.68 -29.55
C PRO A 201 -0.47 -10.42 -30.36
N PRO A 202 -0.54 -11.76 -30.48
CA PRO A 202 0.35 -12.50 -31.37
C PRO A 202 0.34 -11.92 -32.79
N GLN A 203 1.51 -11.57 -33.33
CA GLN A 203 1.66 -10.94 -34.64
C GLN A 203 2.69 -11.69 -35.48
N MET A 204 2.48 -11.70 -36.80
CA MET A 204 3.45 -12.14 -37.78
C MET A 204 3.94 -10.93 -38.56
N ALA A 205 5.26 -10.68 -38.53
CA ALA A 205 5.84 -9.58 -39.26
C ALA A 205 5.82 -9.86 -40.77
N ILE A 206 5.20 -8.96 -41.53
CA ILE A 206 5.26 -8.91 -42.99
C ILE A 206 5.82 -7.56 -43.43
N ARG A 207 6.51 -7.54 -44.57
CA ARG A 207 7.00 -6.29 -45.17
C ARG A 207 5.87 -5.66 -45.98
N TYR A 208 5.59 -4.38 -45.71
CA TYR A 208 4.63 -3.59 -46.46
C TYR A 208 5.32 -2.82 -47.58
N CYS A 209 4.81 -2.98 -48.80
CA CYS A 209 5.29 -2.29 -49.98
C CYS A 209 4.17 -1.43 -50.58
N VAL A 210 4.48 -0.19 -50.92
CA VAL A 210 3.58 0.76 -51.59
C VAL A 210 3.93 0.79 -53.07
N ALA A 211 2.94 0.65 -53.95
CA ALA A 211 3.15 0.83 -55.38
C ALA A 211 3.49 2.30 -55.66
N ILE A 212 4.64 2.53 -56.28
CA ILE A 212 5.11 3.86 -56.70
C ILE A 212 5.08 4.05 -58.22
N GLU A 213 4.95 2.95 -58.95
CA GLU A 213 4.71 2.93 -60.40
C GLU A 213 3.44 2.13 -60.71
N GLY A 214 2.65 2.59 -61.68
CA GLY A 214 1.44 1.91 -62.09
C GLY A 214 0.47 2.80 -62.88
N PRO A 215 -0.66 2.24 -63.32
CA PRO A 215 -1.70 3.03 -63.97
C PRO A 215 -2.28 4.04 -62.97
N TYR A 216 -2.33 5.31 -63.38
CA TYR A 216 -2.94 6.36 -62.57
C TYR A 216 -4.46 6.11 -62.45
N PRO A 217 -5.03 6.03 -61.24
CA PRO A 217 -6.45 5.78 -61.07
C PRO A 217 -7.26 7.00 -61.51
N PRO A 218 -8.23 6.86 -62.43
CA PRO A 218 -9.15 7.95 -62.73
C PRO A 218 -10.04 8.20 -61.50
N ARG A 219 -10.28 9.48 -61.19
CA ARG A 219 -11.26 9.83 -60.15
C ARG A 219 -12.65 9.39 -60.63
N PRO A 220 -13.41 8.59 -59.85
CA PRO A 220 -14.81 8.36 -60.15
C PRO A 220 -15.54 9.71 -60.18
N ASN A 221 -16.33 9.95 -61.22
CA ASN A 221 -17.19 11.13 -61.32
C ASN A 221 -18.29 11.10 -60.26
#